data_AF-A0A3D2WB04-F1
#
_entry.id   AF-A0A3D2WB04-F1
#
_cell.length_a   1.000
_cell.length_b   1.000
_cell.length_c   1.000
_cell.angle_alpha   90.00
_cell.angle_beta   90.00
_cell.angle_gamma   90.00
#
_symmetry.space_group_name_H-M   'P 1'
#
loop_
_entity.id
_entity.type
_entity.pdbx_description
1 polymer ?
#
loop_
_entity_poly.entity_id
_entity_poly.type
_entity_poly.pdbx_seq_one_letter_code
_entity_poly.pdbx_strand_id
1 'polypeptide(L)'
;MQKRHVSEHTCYSQKEQALIRYGLDVVLLNGSEILCILIISLFLKKFAVTLIYTAFYSWLRIHCGGYHCKNKGNCFVSYVLFFLCFVLCTDMELNVLLYLLYVVSVFYITVNAPVQHILNPLSASEIRYNRNSTWFILSLSCAVFTLISQCRISVLFAVCFNAMMCFILKHSKNYLPGAD
;
A
#
# COMPACT_ATOMS: atom_id res chain seq x y z
N MET A 1 -52.49 -4.75 -0.99
CA MET A 1 -51.73 -5.95 -1.36
C MET A 1 -51.50 -5.96 -2.87
N GLN A 2 -50.27 -5.75 -3.34
CA GLN A 2 -49.78 -6.36 -4.58
C GLN A 2 -48.26 -6.53 -4.45
N LYS A 3 -47.82 -7.78 -4.58
CA LYS A 3 -46.44 -8.27 -4.40
C LYS A 3 -45.72 -8.32 -5.76
N ARG A 4 -44.40 -8.11 -5.70
CA ARG A 4 -43.30 -8.64 -6.57
C ARG A 4 -43.13 -8.09 -8.00
N HIS A 5 -41.93 -7.56 -8.25
CA HIS A 5 -40.84 -8.25 -8.96
C HIS A 5 -39.56 -7.41 -8.79
N VAL A 6 -38.61 -7.75 -7.90
CA VAL A 6 -37.38 -8.53 -8.21
C VAL A 6 -36.99 -8.49 -9.69
N SER A 7 -36.23 -7.46 -10.08
CA SER A 7 -35.03 -7.52 -10.95
C SER A 7 -34.58 -6.09 -11.31
N GLU A 8 -34.08 -5.34 -10.33
CA GLU A 8 -33.21 -4.20 -10.64
C GLU A 8 -31.89 -4.77 -11.16
N HIS A 9 -31.83 -5.04 -12.45
CA HIS A 9 -30.56 -5.04 -13.16
C HIS A 9 -30.06 -3.59 -13.13
N THR A 10 -29.30 -3.21 -12.09
CA THR A 10 -28.66 -1.91 -12.01
C THR A 10 -27.72 -1.76 -13.20
N CYS A 11 -28.17 -1.01 -14.21
CA CYS A 11 -27.35 -0.65 -15.35
C CYS A 11 -26.35 0.41 -14.87
N TYR A 12 -25.23 -0.05 -14.28
CA TYR A 12 -24.14 0.83 -13.87
C TYR A 12 -23.64 1.63 -15.07
N SER A 13 -23.39 2.93 -14.88
CA SER A 13 -22.74 3.76 -15.89
C SER A 13 -21.36 3.20 -16.26
N GLN A 14 -20.86 3.51 -17.46
CA GLN A 14 -19.52 3.06 -17.89
C GLN A 14 -18.42 3.45 -16.88
N LYS A 15 -18.57 4.61 -16.22
CA LYS A 15 -17.66 5.08 -15.18
C LYS A 15 -17.73 4.19 -13.93
N GLU A 16 -18.92 3.86 -13.44
CA GLU A 16 -19.10 2.98 -12.28
C GLU A 16 -18.59 1.56 -12.56
N GLN A 17 -18.84 1.03 -13.76
CA GLN A 17 -18.29 -0.26 -14.17
C GLN A 17 -16.76 -0.25 -14.17
N ALA A 18 -16.14 0.83 -14.63
CA ALA A 18 -14.68 0.98 -14.61
C ALA A 18 -14.12 1.05 -13.18
N LEU A 19 -14.80 1.77 -12.28
CA LEU A 19 -14.43 1.84 -10.85
C LEU A 19 -14.50 0.45 -10.18
N ILE A 20 -15.59 -0.27 -10.39
CA ILE A 20 -15.78 -1.62 -9.81
C ILE A 20 -14.72 -2.58 -10.33
N ARG A 21 -14.47 -2.60 -11.65
CA ARG A 21 -13.42 -3.43 -12.25
C ARG A 21 -12.04 -3.08 -11.70
N TYR A 22 -11.72 -1.80 -11.58
CA TYR A 22 -10.46 -1.35 -10.99
C TYR A 22 -10.30 -1.83 -9.54
N GLY A 23 -11.34 -1.68 -8.71
CA GLY A 23 -11.31 -2.15 -7.33
C GLY A 23 -11.09 -3.65 -7.21
N LEU A 24 -11.80 -4.46 -8.00
CA LEU A 24 -11.62 -5.92 -8.03
C LEU A 24 -10.22 -6.31 -8.49
N ASP A 25 -9.71 -5.63 -9.52
CA ASP A 25 -8.37 -5.85 -10.04
C ASP A 25 -7.30 -5.58 -8.99
N VAL A 26 -7.44 -4.51 -8.21
CA VAL A 26 -6.54 -4.17 -7.11
C VAL A 26 -6.58 -5.23 -6.01
N VAL A 27 -7.77 -5.69 -5.61
CA VAL A 27 -7.91 -6.73 -4.57
C VAL A 27 -7.28 -8.05 -5.02
N LEU A 28 -7.57 -8.51 -6.23
CA LEU A 28 -7.02 -9.76 -6.76
C LEU A 28 -5.49 -9.69 -6.92
N LEU A 29 -5.00 -8.57 -7.44
CA LEU A 29 -3.57 -8.36 -7.64
C LEU A 29 -2.82 -8.32 -6.30
N ASN A 30 -3.23 -7.46 -5.37
CA ASN A 30 -2.59 -7.35 -4.05
C ASN A 30 -2.69 -8.68 -3.27
N GLY A 31 -3.83 -9.37 -3.35
CA GLY A 31 -4.01 -10.68 -2.72
C GLY A 31 -3.05 -11.73 -3.28
N SER A 32 -2.89 -11.78 -4.61
CA SER A 32 -1.95 -12.70 -5.28
C SER A 32 -0.49 -12.38 -4.95
N GLU A 33 -0.13 -11.09 -4.87
CA GLU A 33 1.19 -10.59 -4.49
C GLU A 33 1.55 -11.01 -3.06
N ILE A 34 0.65 -10.76 -2.11
CA ILE A 34 0.83 -11.12 -0.69
C ILE A 34 0.96 -12.63 -0.55
N LEU A 35 0.08 -13.42 -1.18
CA LEU A 35 0.13 -14.87 -1.12
C LEU A 35 1.46 -15.41 -1.66
N CYS A 36 1.94 -14.87 -2.78
CA CYS A 36 3.20 -15.26 -3.39
C CYS A 36 4.38 -15.03 -2.44
N ILE A 37 4.52 -13.83 -1.87
CA ILE A 37 5.67 -13.55 -0.98
C ILE A 37 5.61 -14.34 0.32
N LEU A 38 4.42 -14.65 0.84
CA LEU A 38 4.27 -15.49 2.02
C LEU A 38 4.76 -16.92 1.74
N ILE A 39 4.40 -17.50 0.60
CA ILE A 39 4.91 -18.80 0.16
C ILE A 39 6.43 -18.77 0.01
N ILE A 40 6.98 -17.78 -0.70
CA ILE A 40 8.43 -17.63 -0.88
C ILE A 40 9.14 -17.51 0.49
N SER A 41 8.58 -16.74 1.42
CA SER A 41 9.18 -16.51 2.74
C SER A 41 9.26 -17.77 3.60
N LEU A 42 8.36 -18.75 3.41
CA LEU A 42 8.42 -20.05 4.07
C LEU A 42 9.65 -20.83 3.61
N PHE A 43 9.91 -20.89 2.30
CA PHE A 43 11.09 -21.54 1.74
C PHE A 43 12.39 -20.87 2.19
N LEU A 44 12.39 -19.54 2.30
CA LEU A 44 13.54 -18.75 2.76
C LEU A 44 13.71 -18.74 4.29
N LYS A 45 12.80 -19.36 5.06
CA LYS A 45 12.76 -19.33 6.53
C LYS A 45 12.72 -17.91 7.12
N LYS A 46 12.14 -16.95 6.40
CA LYS A 46 12.00 -15.53 6.79
C LYS A 46 10.53 -15.14 6.98
N PHE A 47 9.68 -16.10 7.36
CA PHE A 47 8.22 -15.90 7.46
C PHE A 47 7.81 -14.83 8.46
N ALA A 48 8.37 -14.83 9.67
CA ALA A 48 7.99 -13.87 10.72
C ALA A 48 8.29 -12.41 10.33
N VAL A 49 9.50 -12.14 9.83
CA VAL A 49 9.89 -10.79 9.37
C VAL A 49 9.10 -10.34 8.14
N THR A 50 8.70 -11.30 7.29
CA THR A 50 7.82 -11.06 6.14
C THR A 50 6.43 -10.68 6.58
N LEU A 51 5.87 -11.34 7.61
CA LEU A 51 4.55 -11.01 8.13
C LEU A 51 4.49 -9.57 8.64
N ILE A 52 5.53 -9.12 9.36
CA ILE A 52 5.64 -7.73 9.82
C ILE A 52 5.76 -6.75 8.64
N TYR A 53 6.62 -7.04 7.67
CA TYR A 53 6.76 -6.24 6.45
C TYR A 53 5.41 -6.10 5.73
N THR A 54 4.73 -7.23 5.49
CA THR A 54 3.46 -7.26 4.75
C THR A 54 2.34 -6.58 5.53
N ALA A 55 2.29 -6.70 6.85
CA ALA A 55 1.30 -6.03 7.69
C ALA A 55 1.42 -4.50 7.60
N PHE A 56 2.62 -3.96 7.85
CA PHE A 56 2.86 -2.52 7.73
C PHE A 56 2.66 -2.04 6.29
N TYR A 57 3.15 -2.79 5.30
CA TYR A 57 2.99 -2.46 3.89
C TYR A 57 1.52 -2.34 3.52
N SER A 58 0.71 -3.37 3.84
CA SER A 58 -0.69 -3.45 3.44
C SER A 58 -1.52 -2.39 4.17
N TRP A 59 -1.27 -2.19 5.46
CA TRP A 59 -2.04 -1.23 6.24
C TRP A 59 -1.78 0.20 5.80
N LEU A 60 -0.50 0.56 5.59
CA LEU A 60 -0.17 1.84 4.97
C LEU A 60 -0.81 1.93 3.58
N ARG A 61 -0.66 0.91 2.74
CA ARG A 61 -1.14 0.93 1.36
C ARG A 61 -2.64 1.22 1.25
N ILE A 62 -3.45 0.64 2.13
CA ILE A 62 -4.91 0.85 2.17
C ILE A 62 -5.25 2.32 2.45
N HIS A 63 -4.50 2.99 3.33
CA HIS A 63 -4.82 4.35 3.79
C HIS A 63 -4.04 5.46 3.07
N CYS A 64 -2.76 5.27 2.76
CA CYS A 64 -1.98 6.28 2.04
C CYS A 64 -2.20 6.23 0.53
N GLY A 65 -2.66 5.09 -0.01
CA GLY A 65 -2.85 4.87 -1.43
C GLY A 65 -1.52 4.65 -2.18
N GLY A 66 -1.51 5.04 -3.46
CA GLY A 66 -0.34 5.03 -4.32
C GLY A 66 -0.54 4.26 -5.63
N TYR A 67 0.53 4.13 -6.40
CA TYR A 67 0.44 3.80 -7.82
C TYR A 67 0.18 2.32 -8.07
N HIS A 68 -0.76 2.00 -8.96
CA HIS A 68 -0.89 0.69 -9.58
C HIS A 68 -0.59 0.82 -11.07
N CYS A 69 0.38 0.03 -11.56
CA CYS A 69 0.76 0.00 -12.96
C CYS A 69 -0.43 -0.37 -13.86
N LYS A 70 -0.45 0.21 -15.07
CA LYS A 70 -1.42 -0.15 -16.11
C LYS A 70 -1.37 -1.66 -16.45
N ASN A 71 -0.17 -2.25 -16.42
CA ASN A 71 0.02 -3.69 -16.57
C ASN A 71 0.16 -4.33 -15.17
N LYS A 72 -0.79 -5.21 -14.84
CA LYS A 72 -0.84 -5.95 -13.57
C LYS A 72 0.42 -6.77 -13.32
N GLY A 73 1.00 -7.37 -14.36
CA GLY A 73 2.24 -8.14 -14.26
C GLY A 73 3.43 -7.30 -13.78
N ASN A 74 3.47 -6.01 -14.12
CA ASN A 74 4.55 -5.13 -13.69
C ASN A 74 4.46 -4.80 -12.20
N CYS A 75 3.25 -4.59 -11.66
CA CYS A 75 3.05 -4.46 -10.21
C CYS A 75 3.57 -5.71 -9.49
N PHE A 76 3.12 -6.88 -9.95
CA PHE A 76 3.48 -8.16 -9.34
C PHE A 76 4.99 -8.36 -9.31
N VAL A 77 5.65 -8.18 -10.46
CA VAL A 77 7.10 -8.31 -10.56
C VAL A 77 7.80 -7.26 -9.70
N SER A 78 7.37 -6.00 -9.70
CA SER A 78 7.97 -4.96 -8.86
C SER A 78 7.83 -5.26 -7.37
N TYR A 79 6.69 -5.79 -6.94
CA TYR A 79 6.42 -6.15 -5.56
C TYR A 79 7.30 -7.31 -5.11
N VAL A 80 7.39 -8.36 -5.92
CA VAL A 80 8.24 -9.52 -5.64
C VAL A 80 9.72 -9.14 -5.63
N LEU A 81 10.19 -8.34 -6.60
CA LEU A 81 11.59 -7.88 -6.61
C LEU A 81 11.93 -7.05 -5.38
N PHE A 82 11.05 -6.12 -4.99
CA PHE A 82 11.26 -5.31 -3.79
C PHE A 82 11.28 -6.18 -2.52
N PHE A 83 10.42 -7.19 -2.45
CA PHE A 83 10.42 -8.19 -1.39
C PHE A 83 11.73 -9.00 -1.35
N LEU A 84 12.27 -9.42 -2.49
CA LEU A 84 13.56 -10.13 -2.54
C LEU A 84 14.70 -9.24 -2.05
N CYS A 85 14.73 -7.96 -2.45
CA CYS A 85 15.68 -6.98 -1.90
C CYS A 85 15.54 -6.85 -0.38
N PHE A 86 14.31 -6.77 0.13
CA PHE A 86 14.04 -6.77 1.56
C PHE A 86 14.66 -8.00 2.25
N VAL A 87 14.42 -9.21 1.73
CA VAL A 87 14.94 -10.45 2.32
C VAL A 87 16.48 -10.44 2.37
N LEU A 88 17.14 -10.01 1.29
CA LEU A 88 18.60 -9.88 1.23
C LEU A 88 19.15 -8.90 2.25
N CYS A 89 18.39 -7.86 2.60
CA CYS A 89 18.80 -6.86 3.58
C CYS A 89 18.43 -7.20 5.03
N THR A 90 17.72 -8.30 5.30
CA THR A 90 17.22 -8.61 6.66
C THR A 90 18.32 -8.78 7.71
N ASP A 91 19.51 -9.23 7.30
CA ASP A 91 20.65 -9.46 8.20
C ASP A 91 21.66 -8.29 8.17
N MET A 92 21.35 -7.20 7.46
CA MET A 92 22.20 -6.02 7.41
C MET A 92 22.00 -5.11 8.63
N GLU A 93 23.09 -4.54 9.12
CA GLU A 93 23.02 -3.49 10.12
C GLU A 93 22.54 -2.18 9.52
N LEU A 94 21.72 -1.45 10.28
CA LEU A 94 21.27 -0.12 9.87
C LEU A 94 22.42 0.89 9.97
N ASN A 95 22.80 1.44 8.83
CA ASN A 95 23.68 2.60 8.76
C ASN A 95 22.89 3.91 8.76
N VAL A 96 23.60 5.04 8.88
CA VAL A 96 23.00 6.39 8.90
C VAL A 96 22.15 6.66 7.65
N LEU A 97 22.56 6.17 6.48
CA LEU A 97 21.82 6.37 5.23
C LEU A 97 20.44 5.69 5.27
N LEU A 98 20.35 4.47 5.80
CA LEU A 98 19.08 3.75 5.94
C LEU A 98 18.15 4.41 6.95
N TYR A 99 18.69 4.94 8.06
CA TYR A 99 17.92 5.76 9.00
C TYR A 99 17.36 7.02 8.34
N LEU A 100 18.20 7.75 7.58
CA LEU A 100 17.76 8.94 6.86
C LEU A 100 16.68 8.61 5.83
N LEU A 101 16.84 7.51 5.09
CA LEU A 101 15.85 7.05 4.12
C LEU A 101 14.49 6.77 4.79
N TYR A 102 14.50 6.13 5.96
CA TYR A 102 13.28 5.90 6.73
C TYR A 102 12.61 7.21 7.15
N VAL A 103 13.36 8.15 7.73
CA VAL A 103 12.85 9.46 8.16
C VAL A 103 12.25 10.24 7.00
N VAL A 104 12.94 10.30 5.85
CA VAL A 104 12.44 10.97 4.65
C VAL A 104 11.16 10.31 4.14
N SER A 105 11.08 8.97 4.18
CA SER A 105 9.89 8.24 3.75
C SER A 105 8.68 8.51 4.66
N VAL A 106 8.88 8.51 5.98
CA VAL A 106 7.84 8.86 6.96
C VAL A 106 7.36 10.29 6.75
N PHE A 107 8.29 11.24 6.59
CA PHE A 107 7.97 12.64 6.34
C PHE A 107 7.16 12.80 5.04
N TYR A 108 7.60 12.15 3.96
CA TYR A 108 6.92 12.19 2.68
C TYR A 108 5.48 11.68 2.77
N ILE A 109 5.25 10.53 3.41
CA ILE A 109 3.90 9.97 3.56
C ILE A 109 3.04 10.90 4.43
N THR A 110 3.56 11.42 5.54
CA THR A 110 2.80 12.31 6.45
C THR A 110 2.26 13.55 5.73
N VAL A 111 3.05 14.14 4.85
CA VAL A 111 2.67 15.36 4.12
C VAL A 111 1.70 15.04 2.98
N ASN A 112 1.95 13.95 2.25
CA ASN A 112 1.29 13.71 0.96
C ASN A 112 0.10 12.74 1.01
N ALA A 113 -0.02 11.91 2.04
CA ALA A 113 -1.10 10.94 2.16
C ALA A 113 -2.42 11.56 2.64
N PRO A 114 -3.58 11.05 2.19
CA PRO A 114 -3.74 10.02 1.16
C PRO A 114 -3.49 10.57 -0.26
N VAL A 115 -2.77 9.82 -1.09
CA VAL A 115 -2.60 10.13 -2.51
C VAL A 115 -3.71 9.44 -3.30
N GLN A 116 -4.47 10.22 -4.07
CA GLN A 116 -5.66 9.74 -4.77
C GLN A 116 -5.40 9.39 -6.23
N HIS A 117 -6.05 8.33 -6.69
CA HIS A 117 -6.04 7.89 -8.08
C HIS A 117 -7.37 8.31 -8.73
N ILE A 118 -7.37 8.69 -10.01
CA ILE A 118 -8.60 9.12 -10.73
C ILE A 118 -9.71 8.05 -10.71
N LEU A 119 -9.33 6.77 -10.74
CA LEU A 119 -10.25 5.62 -10.62
C LEU A 119 -10.54 5.18 -9.18
N ASN A 120 -10.09 5.95 -8.18
CA ASN A 120 -10.45 5.76 -6.78
C ASN A 120 -10.59 7.14 -6.09
N PRO A 121 -11.57 7.97 -6.52
CA PRO A 121 -11.82 9.25 -5.89
C PRO A 121 -12.37 9.03 -4.48
N LEU A 122 -11.80 9.71 -3.49
CA LEU A 122 -12.24 9.62 -2.10
C LEU A 122 -13.17 10.78 -1.77
N SER A 123 -14.18 10.51 -0.95
CA SER A 123 -14.98 11.55 -0.32
C SER A 123 -14.17 12.29 0.77
N ALA A 124 -14.62 13.48 1.16
CA ALA A 124 -13.94 14.27 2.20
C ALA A 124 -13.85 13.53 3.55
N SER A 125 -14.86 12.73 3.91
CA SER A 125 -14.85 11.90 5.11
C SER A 125 -13.82 10.76 5.02
N GLU A 126 -13.72 10.10 3.86
CA GLU A 126 -12.73 9.05 3.61
C GLU A 126 -11.30 9.61 3.61
N ILE A 127 -11.08 10.81 3.04
CA ILE A 127 -9.78 11.49 3.08
C ILE A 127 -9.36 11.73 4.52
N ARG A 128 -10.26 12.28 5.35
CA ARG A 128 -9.98 12.55 6.77
C ARG A 128 -9.69 11.27 7.54
N TYR A 129 -10.50 10.22 7.33
CA TYR A 129 -10.30 8.91 7.94
C TYR A 129 -8.94 8.32 7.56
N ASN A 130 -8.63 8.26 6.26
CA ASN A 130 -7.38 7.70 5.76
C ASN A 130 -6.15 8.49 6.22
N ARG A 131 -6.24 9.82 6.32
CA ARG A 131 -5.17 10.65 6.88
C ARG A 131 -4.93 10.30 8.36
N ASN A 132 -5.97 10.24 9.17
CA ASN A 132 -5.85 9.87 10.59
C ASN A 132 -5.30 8.46 10.78
N SER A 133 -5.78 7.48 10.01
CA SER A 133 -5.28 6.11 10.03
C SER A 133 -3.82 6.05 9.61
N THR A 134 -3.41 6.80 8.57
CA THR A 134 -2.01 6.87 8.15
C THR A 134 -1.12 7.40 9.26
N TRP A 135 -1.54 8.46 9.97
CA TRP A 135 -0.78 9.02 11.09
C TRP A 135 -0.64 8.03 12.24
N PHE A 136 -1.71 7.31 12.58
CA PHE A 136 -1.68 6.25 13.59
C PHE A 136 -0.69 5.15 13.20
N ILE A 137 -0.76 4.65 11.96
CA ILE A 137 0.10 3.56 11.48
C ILE A 137 1.56 4.00 11.40
N LEU A 138 1.84 5.23 10.94
CA LEU A 138 3.20 5.77 10.94
C LEU A 138 3.75 5.90 12.36
N SER A 139 2.94 6.39 13.31
CA SER A 139 3.34 6.48 14.72
C SER A 139 3.67 5.10 15.30
N LEU A 140 2.84 4.09 15.00
CA LEU A 140 3.09 2.69 15.36
C LEU A 140 4.37 2.17 14.70
N SER A 141 4.59 2.49 13.42
CA SER A 141 5.79 2.09 12.68
C SER A 141 7.06 2.68 13.32
N CYS A 142 7.02 3.95 13.73
CA CYS A 142 8.13 4.62 14.41
C CYS A 142 8.42 3.96 15.75
N ALA A 143 7.38 3.66 16.54
CA ALA A 143 7.53 2.98 17.82
C ALA A 143 8.18 1.60 17.65
N VAL A 144 7.67 0.77 16.73
CA VAL A 144 8.24 -0.56 16.44
C VAL A 144 9.69 -0.45 15.93
N PHE A 145 9.96 0.50 15.04
CA PHE A 145 11.30 0.73 14.50
C PHE A 145 12.30 1.12 15.60
N THR A 146 11.89 1.95 16.57
CA THR A 146 12.77 2.32 17.70
C THR A 146 12.94 1.20 18.72
N LEU A 147 11.86 0.54 19.11
CA LEU A 147 11.80 -0.37 20.26
C LEU A 147 12.18 -1.82 19.94
N ILE A 148 11.96 -2.27 18.70
CA ILE A 148 12.12 -3.68 18.32
C ILE A 148 13.14 -3.80 17.19
N SER A 149 14.40 -4.03 17.57
CA SER A 149 15.54 -4.07 16.62
C SER A 149 15.36 -5.10 15.51
N GLN A 150 14.79 -6.28 15.81
CA GLN A 150 14.59 -7.34 14.82
C GLN A 150 13.57 -6.99 13.71
N CYS A 151 12.72 -5.99 13.93
CA CYS A 151 11.68 -5.58 12.97
C CYS A 151 12.09 -4.37 12.12
N ARG A 152 13.25 -3.77 12.38
CA ARG A 152 13.63 -2.49 11.77
C ARG A 152 13.68 -2.53 10.24
N ILE A 153 14.34 -3.54 9.66
CA ILE A 153 14.44 -3.68 8.21
C ILE A 153 13.05 -3.92 7.59
N SER A 154 12.20 -4.75 8.21
CA SER A 154 10.82 -4.97 7.75
C SER A 154 10.01 -3.68 7.69
N VAL A 155 10.04 -2.88 8.76
CA VAL A 155 9.32 -1.61 8.84
C VAL A 155 9.90 -0.59 7.85
N LEU A 156 11.23 -0.51 7.74
CA LEU A 156 11.90 0.39 6.80
C LEU A 156 11.45 0.12 5.37
N PHE A 157 11.55 -1.14 4.92
CA PHE A 157 11.19 -1.49 3.55
C PHE A 157 9.69 -1.28 3.29
N ALA A 158 8.82 -1.60 4.25
CA ALA A 158 7.38 -1.38 4.12
C ALA A 158 7.03 0.12 3.94
N VAL A 159 7.65 0.99 4.74
CA VAL A 159 7.45 2.44 4.68
C VAL A 159 8.08 3.04 3.41
N CYS A 160 9.30 2.64 3.06
CA CYS A 160 9.99 3.12 1.86
C CYS A 160 9.23 2.75 0.59
N PHE A 161 8.69 1.53 0.51
CA PHE A 161 7.93 1.11 -0.67
C PHE A 161 6.64 1.92 -0.81
N ASN A 162 5.90 2.10 0.29
CA ASN A 162 4.69 2.92 0.25
C ASN A 162 4.99 4.38 -0.11
N ALA A 163 6.08 4.95 0.41
CA ALA A 163 6.52 6.29 0.04
C ALA A 163 6.84 6.38 -1.46
N MET A 164 7.59 5.41 -2.00
CA MET A 164 7.89 5.33 -3.44
C MET A 164 6.60 5.25 -4.28
N MET A 165 5.65 4.38 -3.90
CA MET A 165 4.40 4.24 -4.65
C MET A 165 3.50 5.49 -4.56
N CYS A 166 3.48 6.17 -3.41
CA CYS A 166 2.81 7.46 -3.25
C CYS A 166 3.45 8.54 -4.13
N PHE A 167 4.79 8.56 -4.18
CA PHE A 167 5.56 9.47 -5.02
C PHE A 167 5.28 9.27 -6.51
N ILE A 168 5.31 8.01 -6.97
CA ILE A 168 5.01 7.67 -8.36
C ILE A 168 3.58 8.09 -8.72
N LEU A 169 2.59 7.81 -7.85
CA LEU A 169 1.20 8.18 -8.14
C LEU A 169 1.06 9.69 -8.25
N LYS A 170 1.58 10.45 -7.29
CA LYS A 170 1.48 11.91 -7.23
C LYS A 170 2.05 12.60 -8.48
N HIS A 171 3.07 12.02 -9.10
CA HIS A 171 3.69 12.55 -10.33
C HIS A 171 3.21 11.84 -11.61
N SER A 172 2.25 10.93 -11.52
CA SER A 172 1.66 10.26 -12.67
C SER A 172 0.47 11.04 -13.24
N LYS A 173 0.12 10.75 -14.49
CA LYS A 173 -1.11 11.27 -15.13
C LYS A 173 -2.40 10.80 -14.45
N ASN A 174 -2.31 9.82 -13.55
CA ASN A 174 -3.45 9.24 -12.84
C ASN A 174 -3.68 9.87 -11.46
N TYR A 175 -2.88 10.87 -11.09
CA TYR A 175 -3.08 11.62 -9.85
C TYR A 175 -4.38 12.41 -9.91
N LEU A 176 -5.18 12.30 -8.85
CA LEU A 176 -6.31 13.19 -8.59
C LEU A 176 -5.89 14.18 -7.50
N PRO A 177 -5.80 15.49 -7.79
CA PRO A 177 -5.57 16.51 -6.77
C PRO A 177 -6.65 16.43 -5.69
N GLY A 178 -6.26 16.60 -4.43
CA GLY A 178 -7.24 16.80 -3.37
C GLY A 178 -8.05 18.06 -3.66
N ALA A 179 -9.34 18.05 -3.35
CA ALA A 179 -10.10 19.28 -3.21
C ALA A 179 -9.58 19.97 -1.93
N ASP A 180 -8.68 20.93 -2.09
CA ASP A 180 -8.21 21.80 -1.01
C ASP A 180 -9.33 22.75 -0.54
#